data_AF-A0AAD5U2Q8-F1
#
_entry.id   AF-A0AAD5U2Q8-F1
#
_cell.length_a   1.000
_cell.length_b   1.000
_cell.length_c   1.000
_cell.angle_alpha   90.00
_cell.angle_beta   90.00
_cell.angle_gamma   90.00
#
_symmetry.space_group_name_H-M   'P 1'
#
loop_
_entity.id
_entity.type
_entity.pdbx_description
1 polymer ?
#
loop_
_entity_poly.entity_id
_entity_poly.type
_entity_poly.pdbx_seq_one_letter_code
_entity_poly.pdbx_strand_id
1 'polypeptide(L)'
;MNNRRRSGGGTVYHDEGNSNFCVMMPRLEFTRRKNAVMVSNSLNRLGLDTQVNDRHDITLANKKISGSAFKVIKERAYHHGTMLIDSDLKQISGLLTGKDNIIGRGVGSVKSEVTRLSDYSKTITHDLFSKSLMKEFIKTYQREDSKLILDTDNDGEFNLLEFSNSNDIFVKELTMKDFNSSKELNSIYNELSSFDWIIGQTPDFIETSEKFDFYWGQLQFNLVVKEGLIFDFDFKGFEVDPYVQGIEILEICEILKGVRYSTSEVQRKIFDSGLEISQEMKEFVNALANMINFDH
;
A
#
# COMPACT_ATOMS: atom_id res chain seq x y z
N MET A 1 5.31 -7.84 2.80
CA MET A 1 5.12 -7.70 1.34
C MET A 1 4.51 -6.35 1.03
N ASN A 2 5.30 -5.45 0.44
CA ASN A 2 4.84 -4.12 0.01
C ASN A 2 4.10 -4.19 -1.32
N ASN A 3 3.06 -3.36 -1.48
CA ASN A 3 2.29 -3.25 -2.71
C ASN A 3 2.08 -1.78 -3.09
N ARG A 4 2.18 -1.47 -4.39
CA ARG A 4 1.83 -0.15 -4.94
C ARG A 4 0.46 -0.20 -5.60
N ARG A 5 -0.41 0.73 -5.20
CA ARG A 5 -1.72 0.90 -5.82
C ARG A 5 -1.70 1.95 -6.93
N ARG A 6 -2.61 1.81 -7.89
CA ARG A 6 -2.78 2.76 -9.03
C ARG A 6 -3.41 4.12 -8.64
N SER A 7 -4.05 4.20 -7.47
CA SER A 7 -4.62 5.45 -6.94
C SER A 7 -3.60 6.20 -6.08
N GLY A 8 -3.79 7.49 -5.86
CA GLY A 8 -2.96 8.25 -4.91
C GLY A 8 -3.24 7.93 -3.43
N GLY A 9 -2.65 8.76 -2.54
CA GLY A 9 -2.78 8.73 -1.07
C GLY A 9 -1.53 8.14 -0.38
N GLY A 10 -1.58 8.03 0.96
CA GLY A 10 -0.46 7.54 1.77
C GLY A 10 -0.40 6.01 1.93
N THR A 11 0.58 5.54 2.70
CA THR A 11 0.76 4.13 3.07
C THR A 11 -0.27 3.69 4.10
N VAL A 12 -0.77 2.47 3.96
CA VAL A 12 -1.71 1.81 4.87
C VAL A 12 -1.25 0.38 5.11
N TYR A 13 -1.57 -0.17 6.28
CA TYR A 13 -1.32 -1.56 6.63
C TYR A 13 -2.61 -2.38 6.55
N HIS A 14 -2.51 -3.61 6.04
CA HIS A 14 -3.62 -4.54 5.90
C HIS A 14 -3.26 -5.87 6.56
N ASP A 15 -4.17 -6.38 7.39
CA ASP A 15 -4.19 -7.74 7.96
C ASP A 15 -5.58 -8.36 7.75
N GLU A 16 -5.82 -9.56 8.30
CA GLU A 16 -7.14 -10.22 8.24
C GLU A 16 -8.22 -9.44 9.01
N GLY A 17 -7.84 -8.58 9.95
CA GLY A 17 -8.76 -7.68 10.66
C GLY A 17 -9.16 -6.44 9.85
N ASN A 18 -8.58 -6.23 8.66
CA ASN A 18 -8.88 -5.13 7.76
C ASN A 18 -9.68 -5.60 6.54
N SER A 19 -10.86 -5.04 6.33
CA SER A 19 -11.63 -5.26 5.10
C SER A 19 -11.32 -4.21 4.03
N ASN A 20 -11.33 -4.60 2.76
CA ASN A 20 -11.21 -3.67 1.63
C ASN A 20 -12.51 -3.61 0.84
N PHE A 21 -12.82 -2.42 0.33
CA PHE A 21 -13.97 -2.20 -0.56
C PHE A 21 -13.57 -1.32 -1.74
N CYS A 22 -14.23 -1.51 -2.89
CA CYS A 22 -14.03 -0.70 -4.09
C CYS A 22 -15.35 -0.47 -4.82
N VAL A 23 -15.64 0.78 -5.15
CA VAL A 23 -16.80 1.19 -5.95
C VAL A 23 -16.29 1.81 -7.24
N MET A 24 -16.57 1.15 -8.36
CA MET A 24 -16.24 1.64 -9.72
C MET A 24 -17.48 2.21 -10.39
N MET A 25 -17.35 3.32 -11.10
CA MET A 25 -18.47 4.01 -11.73
C MET A 25 -18.04 4.90 -12.92
N PRO A 26 -18.99 5.34 -13.77
CA PRO A 26 -18.72 6.37 -14.76
C PRO A 26 -18.19 7.65 -14.10
N ARG A 27 -17.25 8.32 -14.77
CA ARG A 27 -16.64 9.56 -14.24
C ARG A 27 -17.66 10.64 -13.94
N LEU A 28 -18.73 10.74 -14.74
CA LEU A 28 -19.76 11.77 -14.59
C LEU A 28 -20.61 11.59 -13.33
N GLU A 29 -20.69 10.37 -12.79
CA GLU A 29 -21.45 10.06 -11.57
C GLU A 29 -20.58 10.16 -10.30
N PHE A 30 -19.26 10.31 -10.49
CA PHE A 30 -18.31 10.25 -9.40
C PHE A 30 -18.25 11.55 -8.60
N THR A 31 -18.48 11.41 -7.29
CA THR A 31 -18.03 12.40 -6.30
C THR A 31 -17.31 11.67 -5.18
N ARG A 32 -16.27 12.29 -4.63
CA ARG A 32 -15.48 11.68 -3.54
C ARG A 32 -16.34 11.41 -2.30
N ARG A 33 -17.29 12.31 -2.00
CA ARG A 33 -18.11 12.26 -0.79
C ARG A 33 -19.23 11.23 -0.87
N LYS A 34 -19.88 11.03 -2.03
CA LYS A 34 -21.05 10.14 -2.16
C LYS A 34 -20.77 8.71 -1.66
N ASN A 35 -19.69 8.10 -2.13
CA ASN A 35 -19.34 6.74 -1.72
C ASN A 35 -18.87 6.64 -0.27
N ALA A 36 -18.12 7.64 0.22
CA ALA A 36 -17.73 7.67 1.63
C ALA A 36 -18.96 7.75 2.56
N VAL A 37 -19.96 8.55 2.18
CA VAL A 37 -21.23 8.65 2.92
C VAL A 37 -22.01 7.35 2.86
N MET A 38 -22.06 6.67 1.71
CA MET A 38 -22.67 5.34 1.57
C MET A 38 -22.04 4.33 2.55
N VAL A 39 -20.71 4.27 2.64
CA VAL A 39 -20.04 3.34 3.56
C VAL A 39 -20.33 3.73 5.02
N SER A 40 -20.31 5.03 5.36
CA SER A 40 -20.68 5.50 6.70
C SER A 40 -22.14 5.13 7.05
N ASN A 41 -23.08 5.32 6.13
CA ASN A 41 -24.48 4.94 6.32
C ASN A 41 -24.65 3.43 6.56
N SER A 42 -23.86 2.58 5.90
CA SER A 42 -23.90 1.13 6.17
C SER A 42 -23.49 0.78 7.62
N LEU A 43 -22.59 1.55 8.23
CA LEU A 43 -22.19 1.36 9.63
C LEU A 43 -23.23 1.95 10.61
N ASN A 44 -23.80 3.11 10.28
CA ASN A 44 -24.87 3.73 11.07
C ASN A 44 -26.08 2.79 11.23
N ARG A 45 -26.42 2.01 10.20
CA ARG A 45 -27.48 0.98 10.28
C ARG A 45 -27.17 -0.17 11.22
N LEU A 46 -25.90 -0.42 11.50
CA LEU A 46 -25.43 -1.42 12.46
C LEU A 46 -25.30 -0.82 13.87
N GLY A 47 -25.77 0.41 14.09
CA GLY A 47 -25.73 1.09 15.39
C GLY A 47 -24.39 1.77 15.70
N LEU A 48 -23.50 1.91 14.71
CA LEU A 48 -22.20 2.56 14.87
C LEU A 48 -22.28 4.00 14.33
N ASP A 49 -22.27 5.00 15.21
CA ASP A 49 -22.37 6.43 14.84
C ASP A 49 -21.10 6.93 14.15
N THR A 50 -21.10 6.81 12.82
CA THR A 50 -19.97 7.16 11.97
C THR A 50 -20.23 8.41 11.14
N GLN A 51 -19.15 9.11 10.82
CA GLN A 51 -19.18 10.34 10.05
C GLN A 51 -18.09 10.36 8.99
N VAL A 52 -18.29 11.19 7.96
CA VAL A 52 -17.32 11.43 6.88
C VAL A 52 -16.68 12.80 7.08
N ASN A 53 -15.36 12.80 7.30
CA ASN A 53 -14.60 14.04 7.46
C ASN A 53 -14.28 14.73 6.12
N ASP A 54 -13.60 15.87 6.16
CA ASP A 54 -13.28 16.68 4.98
C ASP A 54 -12.31 15.99 4.00
N ARG A 55 -11.52 15.03 4.50
CA ARG A 55 -10.64 14.19 3.68
C ARG A 55 -11.33 12.95 3.12
N HIS A 56 -12.63 12.80 3.40
CA HIS A 56 -13.44 11.65 3.02
C HIS A 56 -13.02 10.33 3.71
N ASP A 57 -12.34 10.42 4.85
CA ASP A 57 -12.17 9.28 5.74
C ASP A 57 -13.46 9.06 6.54
N ILE A 58 -13.66 7.83 7.03
CA ILE A 58 -14.77 7.50 7.92
C ILE A 58 -14.23 7.45 9.34
N THR A 59 -14.93 8.14 10.24
CA THR A 59 -14.57 8.28 11.64
C THR A 59 -15.66 7.76 12.56
N LEU A 60 -15.27 7.14 13.67
CA LEU A 60 -16.12 6.71 14.78
C LEU A 60 -15.54 7.31 16.06
N ALA A 61 -16.36 8.00 16.86
CA ALA A 61 -15.89 8.75 18.03
C ALA A 61 -14.65 9.64 17.74
N ASN A 62 -14.69 10.36 16.61
CA ASN A 62 -13.61 11.22 16.08
C ASN A 62 -12.29 10.53 15.72
N LYS A 63 -12.22 9.19 15.79
CA LYS A 63 -11.05 8.41 15.36
C LYS A 63 -11.30 7.75 14.02
N LYS A 64 -10.28 7.69 13.18
CA LYS A 64 -10.38 7.12 11.83
C LYS A 64 -10.52 5.59 11.91
N ILE A 65 -11.51 5.05 11.21
CA ILE A 65 -11.75 3.61 11.05
C ILE A 65 -11.62 3.15 9.59
N SER A 66 -11.63 4.09 8.64
CA SER A 66 -11.52 3.82 7.20
C SER A 66 -10.72 4.91 6.51
N GLY A 67 -9.76 4.52 5.68
CA GLY A 67 -9.07 5.42 4.75
C GLY A 67 -9.63 5.30 3.33
N SER A 68 -9.85 6.44 2.68
CA SER A 68 -10.31 6.51 1.29
C SER A 68 -9.20 6.89 0.32
N ALA A 69 -9.20 6.25 -0.85
CA ALA A 69 -8.37 6.64 -1.98
C ALA A 69 -9.19 6.58 -3.29
N PHE A 70 -8.80 7.41 -4.25
CA PHE A 70 -9.57 7.62 -5.47
C PHE A 70 -8.66 7.59 -6.70
N LYS A 71 -9.20 7.12 -7.82
CA LYS A 71 -8.60 7.32 -9.14
C LYS A 71 -9.69 7.73 -10.12
N VAL A 72 -9.43 8.80 -10.85
CA VAL A 72 -10.28 9.26 -11.94
C VAL A 72 -9.49 9.12 -13.23
N ILE A 73 -10.02 8.39 -14.19
CA ILE A 73 -9.51 8.26 -15.56
C ILE A 73 -10.55 8.82 -16.53
N LYS A 74 -10.27 8.80 -17.84
CA LYS A 74 -11.07 9.53 -18.85
C LYS A 74 -12.59 9.35 -18.68
N GLU A 75 -13.07 8.11 -18.65
CA GLU A 75 -14.50 7.78 -18.63
C GLU A 75 -14.97 7.10 -17.34
N ARG A 76 -14.03 6.71 -16.47
CA ARG A 76 -14.31 5.91 -15.27
C ARG A 76 -13.64 6.52 -14.06
N ALA A 77 -14.20 6.26 -12.90
CA ALA A 77 -13.58 6.55 -11.63
C ALA A 77 -13.80 5.38 -10.66
N TYR A 78 -12.91 5.25 -9.69
CA TYR A 78 -13.16 4.37 -8.57
C TYR A 78 -12.79 5.04 -7.24
N HIS A 79 -13.58 4.73 -6.21
CA HIS A 79 -13.27 4.93 -4.80
C HIS A 79 -12.98 3.56 -4.21
N HIS A 80 -11.85 3.42 -3.55
CA HIS A 80 -11.58 2.25 -2.74
C HIS A 80 -11.11 2.68 -1.36
N GLY A 81 -11.26 1.79 -0.39
CA GLY A 81 -10.87 2.07 0.97
C GLY A 81 -10.63 0.84 1.81
N THR A 82 -10.16 1.12 3.02
CA THR A 82 -9.96 0.15 4.09
C THR A 82 -11.09 0.24 5.11
N MET A 83 -11.27 -0.78 5.92
CA MET A 83 -12.16 -0.75 7.07
C MET A 83 -11.53 -1.58 8.18
N LEU A 84 -11.10 -0.90 9.25
CA LEU A 84 -10.48 -1.52 10.41
C LEU A 84 -11.57 -2.21 11.24
N ILE A 85 -11.85 -3.48 10.97
CA ILE A 85 -12.83 -4.27 11.70
C ILE A 85 -12.22 -4.67 13.05
N ASP A 86 -11.10 -5.41 13.02
CA ASP A 86 -10.43 -5.95 14.20
C ASP A 86 -8.89 -5.93 14.10
N SER A 87 -8.32 -5.18 13.15
CA SER A 87 -6.87 -5.14 12.89
C SER A 87 -6.00 -4.90 14.13
N ASP A 88 -4.78 -5.45 14.12
CA ASP A 88 -3.79 -5.22 15.16
C ASP A 88 -3.13 -3.84 15.00
N LEU A 89 -3.74 -2.85 15.64
CA LEU A 89 -3.28 -1.46 15.58
C LEU A 89 -1.84 -1.25 16.10
N LYS A 90 -1.30 -2.17 16.91
CA LYS A 90 0.10 -2.06 17.39
C LYS A 90 1.08 -2.30 16.24
N GLN A 91 0.82 -3.30 15.41
CA GLN A 91 1.64 -3.59 14.22
C GLN A 91 1.62 -2.42 13.22
N ILE A 92 0.47 -1.75 13.05
CA ILE A 92 0.33 -0.58 12.17
C ILE A 92 1.32 0.53 12.55
N SER A 93 1.45 0.82 13.84
CA SER A 93 2.27 1.94 14.31
C SER A 93 3.77 1.74 14.03
N GLY A 94 4.26 0.50 14.16
CA GLY A 94 5.65 0.15 13.87
C GLY A 94 5.99 0.21 12.38
N LEU A 95 5.07 -0.20 11.51
CA LEU A 95 5.31 -0.34 10.07
C LEU A 95 5.13 0.94 9.26
N LEU A 96 4.41 1.93 9.80
CA LEU A 96 4.15 3.21 9.12
C LEU A 96 5.11 4.33 9.54
N THR A 97 6.21 3.99 10.22
CA THR A 97 7.25 4.95 10.58
C THR A 97 8.24 5.07 9.43
N GLY A 98 8.26 6.23 8.77
CA GLY A 98 9.28 6.55 7.76
C GLY A 98 10.64 6.81 8.38
N LYS A 99 11.70 6.83 7.57
CA LYS A 99 13.02 7.25 8.02
C LYS A 99 13.22 8.75 7.78
N ASP A 100 13.75 9.45 8.78
CA ASP A 100 14.00 10.90 8.70
C ASP A 100 15.17 11.26 7.77
N ASN A 101 16.05 10.30 7.49
CA ASN A 101 17.21 10.46 6.62
C ASN A 101 16.92 10.28 5.12
N ILE A 102 15.65 10.04 4.74
CA ILE A 102 15.23 9.92 3.34
C ILE A 102 14.54 11.22 2.90
N ILE A 103 15.12 11.90 1.92
CA ILE A 103 14.56 13.09 1.30
C ILE A 103 14.10 12.75 -0.12
N GLY A 104 12.79 12.76 -0.35
CA GLY A 104 12.18 12.44 -1.64
C GLY A 104 11.01 13.34 -2.01
N ARG A 105 10.58 13.30 -3.27
CA ARG A 105 9.47 14.13 -3.79
C ARG A 105 8.07 13.50 -3.57
N GLY A 106 7.98 12.46 -2.74
CA GLY A 106 6.76 11.73 -2.49
C GLY A 106 5.71 12.54 -1.72
N VAL A 107 4.43 12.16 -1.87
CA VAL A 107 3.36 12.72 -1.04
C VAL A 107 3.46 12.12 0.35
N GLY A 108 3.75 12.94 1.35
CA GLY A 108 3.84 12.52 2.75
C GLY A 108 2.51 11.93 3.27
N SER A 109 2.61 10.95 4.16
CA SER A 109 1.43 10.38 4.82
C SER A 109 0.97 11.30 5.94
N VAL A 110 -0.32 11.67 5.96
CA VAL A 110 -0.88 12.46 7.07
C VAL A 110 -1.33 11.51 8.17
N LYS A 111 -0.59 11.50 9.28
CA LYS A 111 -0.93 10.69 10.46
C LYS A 111 -2.33 11.09 10.99
N SER A 112 -3.08 10.11 11.46
CA SER A 112 -4.40 10.29 12.05
C SER A 112 -4.57 9.27 13.15
N GLU A 113 -5.19 9.65 14.25
CA GLU A 113 -5.57 8.67 15.27
C GLU A 113 -6.58 7.69 14.68
N VAL A 114 -6.29 6.40 14.86
CA VAL A 114 -7.12 5.31 14.35
C VAL A 114 -7.75 4.52 15.49
N THR A 115 -8.87 3.88 15.20
CA THR A 115 -9.49 2.85 16.03
C THR A 115 -10.09 1.77 15.12
N ARG A 116 -10.71 0.76 15.69
CA ARG A 116 -11.31 -0.38 14.97
C ARG A 116 -12.74 -0.60 15.44
N LEU A 117 -13.58 -1.18 14.59
CA LEU A 117 -15.00 -1.36 14.90
C LEU A 117 -15.22 -2.29 16.10
N SER A 118 -14.38 -3.30 16.27
CA SER A 118 -14.47 -4.29 17.35
C SER A 118 -14.25 -3.71 18.76
N ASP A 119 -13.71 -2.49 18.88
CA ASP A 119 -13.62 -1.78 20.16
C ASP A 119 -14.98 -1.21 20.61
N TYR A 120 -15.93 -1.05 19.67
CA TYR A 120 -17.26 -0.48 19.91
C TYR A 120 -18.39 -1.50 19.79
N SER A 121 -18.22 -2.54 18.97
CA SER A 121 -19.17 -3.63 18.84
C SER A 121 -18.46 -4.96 18.63
N LYS A 122 -18.65 -5.93 19.54
CA LYS A 122 -18.05 -7.27 19.42
C LYS A 122 -18.75 -8.18 18.40
N THR A 123 -19.93 -7.78 17.92
CA THR A 123 -20.69 -8.54 16.93
C THR A 123 -20.35 -8.16 15.50
N ILE A 124 -19.57 -7.09 15.30
CA ILE A 124 -19.17 -6.66 13.96
C ILE A 124 -18.13 -7.63 13.38
N THR A 125 -18.40 -8.12 12.18
CA THR A 125 -17.52 -9.02 11.42
C THR A 125 -17.34 -8.50 10.00
N HIS A 126 -16.37 -9.06 9.27
CA HIS A 126 -16.22 -8.84 7.84
C HIS A 126 -17.54 -9.05 7.10
N ASP A 127 -18.20 -10.19 7.32
CA ASP A 127 -19.43 -10.54 6.63
C ASP A 127 -20.58 -9.59 6.94
N LEU A 128 -20.72 -9.18 8.21
CA LEU A 128 -21.77 -8.24 8.60
C LEU A 128 -21.55 -6.86 7.97
N PHE A 129 -20.30 -6.39 7.94
CA PHE A 129 -19.92 -5.17 7.24
C PHE A 129 -20.21 -5.28 5.73
N SER A 130 -19.74 -6.34 5.07
CA SER A 130 -19.94 -6.59 3.63
C SER A 130 -21.42 -6.65 3.26
N LYS A 131 -22.24 -7.39 4.03
CA LYS A 131 -23.69 -7.49 3.83
C LYS A 131 -24.37 -6.11 4.01
N SER A 132 -23.98 -5.32 5.01
CA SER A 132 -24.55 -3.98 5.24
C SER A 132 -24.15 -2.99 4.14
N LEU A 133 -22.88 -3.01 3.73
CA LEU A 133 -22.35 -2.16 2.67
C LEU A 133 -23.05 -2.44 1.33
N MET A 134 -23.25 -3.71 1.01
CA MET A 134 -23.98 -4.12 -0.20
C MET A 134 -25.42 -3.59 -0.20
N LYS A 135 -26.14 -3.70 0.93
CA LYS A 135 -27.51 -3.16 1.06
C LYS A 135 -27.54 -1.64 0.84
N GLU A 136 -26.58 -0.90 1.40
CA GLU A 136 -26.53 0.55 1.23
C GLU A 136 -26.06 0.95 -0.18
N PHE A 137 -25.21 0.15 -0.81
CA PHE A 137 -24.84 0.32 -2.23
C PHE A 137 -26.07 0.19 -3.14
N ILE A 138 -26.83 -0.88 -2.98
CA ILE A 138 -28.09 -1.09 -3.72
C ILE A 138 -29.00 0.11 -3.53
N LYS A 139 -29.29 0.50 -2.28
CA LYS A 139 -30.14 1.67 -2.01
C LYS A 139 -29.63 2.96 -2.65
N THR A 140 -28.31 3.16 -2.71
CA THR A 140 -27.69 4.40 -3.23
C THR A 140 -27.71 4.49 -4.75
N TYR A 141 -27.69 3.34 -5.45
CA TYR A 141 -27.50 3.26 -6.90
C TYR A 141 -28.64 2.60 -7.68
N GLN A 142 -29.60 1.97 -6.99
CA GLN A 142 -30.77 1.38 -7.62
C GLN A 142 -31.59 2.48 -8.30
N ARG A 143 -31.96 2.25 -9.57
CA ARG A 143 -32.88 3.11 -10.32
C ARG A 143 -34.32 2.71 -9.98
N GLU A 144 -35.26 3.64 -10.11
CA GLU A 144 -36.69 3.41 -9.77
C GLU A 144 -37.29 2.20 -10.52
N ASP A 145 -36.77 1.87 -11.71
CA ASP A 145 -37.23 0.74 -12.54
C ASP A 145 -36.50 -0.60 -12.27
N SER A 146 -35.53 -0.64 -11.35
CA SER A 146 -34.75 -1.84 -11.06
C SER A 146 -35.47 -2.73 -10.04
N LYS A 147 -35.81 -3.98 -10.43
CA LYS A 147 -36.36 -4.96 -9.48
C LYS A 147 -35.24 -5.61 -8.67
N LEU A 148 -35.35 -5.56 -7.35
CA LEU A 148 -34.51 -6.37 -6.46
C LEU A 148 -35.10 -7.78 -6.41
N ILE A 149 -34.46 -8.75 -7.07
CA ILE A 149 -34.83 -10.15 -6.95
C ILE A 149 -34.00 -10.73 -5.79
N LEU A 150 -34.68 -11.14 -4.73
CA LEU A 150 -34.09 -11.83 -3.57
C LEU A 150 -34.58 -13.28 -3.65
N ASP A 151 -33.67 -14.25 -3.72
CA ASP A 151 -34.04 -15.63 -3.47
C ASP A 151 -34.02 -15.86 -1.95
N THR A 152 -35.15 -16.31 -1.40
CA THR A 152 -35.24 -16.67 0.02
C THR A 152 -35.24 -18.19 0.09
N ASP A 153 -34.11 -18.77 0.46
CA ASP A 153 -34.15 -20.07 1.11
C ASP A 153 -34.78 -19.92 2.50
N ASN A 154 -35.38 -21.01 3.00
CA ASN A 154 -36.22 -21.07 4.21
C ASN A 154 -35.57 -20.60 5.53
N ASP A 155 -34.31 -20.16 5.50
CA ASP A 155 -33.49 -19.82 6.67
C ASP A 155 -33.13 -18.32 6.77
N GLY A 156 -33.55 -17.48 5.81
CA GLY A 156 -33.40 -16.01 5.89
C GLY A 156 -31.97 -15.48 5.68
N GLU A 157 -31.05 -16.32 5.21
CA GLU A 157 -29.72 -15.90 4.76
C GLU A 157 -29.72 -15.50 3.27
N PHE A 158 -28.98 -14.45 2.94
CA PHE A 158 -28.86 -13.91 1.59
C PHE A 158 -28.06 -14.87 0.70
N ASN A 159 -28.73 -15.75 -0.04
CA ASN A 159 -28.09 -16.47 -1.14
C ASN A 159 -28.18 -15.65 -2.43
N LEU A 160 -27.00 -15.45 -2.99
CA LEU A 160 -26.71 -14.69 -4.20
C LEU A 160 -26.85 -15.62 -5.38
N LEU A 161 -27.68 -15.32 -6.41
CA LEU A 161 -27.41 -15.71 -7.81
C LEU A 161 -28.41 -15.10 -8.84
N GLU A 162 -27.82 -14.83 -10.01
CA GLU A 162 -28.31 -14.56 -11.39
C GLU A 162 -29.54 -13.67 -11.68
N PHE A 163 -29.27 -12.61 -12.44
CA PHE A 163 -30.22 -11.58 -12.83
C PHE A 163 -30.51 -11.61 -14.33
N SER A 164 -31.72 -11.21 -14.74
CA SER A 164 -32.31 -11.55 -16.04
C SER A 164 -32.36 -10.39 -17.04
N ASN A 165 -32.21 -9.13 -16.59
CA ASN A 165 -32.31 -7.93 -17.41
C ASN A 165 -31.08 -7.01 -17.29
N SER A 166 -30.88 -6.15 -18.31
CA SER A 166 -29.74 -5.22 -18.41
C SER A 166 -29.70 -4.10 -17.35
N ASN A 167 -30.76 -3.95 -16.55
CA ASN A 167 -30.87 -2.97 -15.45
C ASN A 167 -30.76 -3.61 -14.05
N ASP A 168 -30.46 -4.90 -13.98
CA ASP A 168 -30.39 -5.65 -12.74
C ASP A 168 -29.00 -5.55 -12.07
N ILE A 169 -28.95 -5.73 -10.75
CA ILE A 169 -27.71 -5.63 -9.95
C ILE A 169 -27.08 -7.01 -9.83
N PHE A 170 -26.04 -7.29 -10.61
CA PHE A 170 -25.33 -8.58 -10.52
C PHE A 170 -24.41 -8.65 -9.31
N VAL A 171 -24.51 -9.74 -8.56
CA VAL A 171 -23.61 -10.02 -7.46
C VAL A 171 -23.09 -11.44 -7.59
N LYS A 172 -21.78 -11.58 -7.51
CA LYS A 172 -21.05 -12.83 -7.72
C LYS A 172 -19.90 -12.90 -6.72
N GLU A 173 -19.79 -14.04 -6.05
CA GLU A 173 -18.58 -14.39 -5.31
C GLU A 173 -17.50 -14.82 -6.31
N LEU A 174 -16.30 -14.25 -6.19
CA LEU A 174 -15.17 -14.57 -7.05
C LEU A 174 -14.25 -15.56 -6.36
N THR A 175 -13.83 -16.59 -7.10
CA THR A 175 -12.97 -17.66 -6.60
C THR A 175 -11.62 -17.67 -7.31
N MET A 176 -10.65 -18.44 -6.78
CA MET A 176 -9.38 -18.67 -7.47
C MET A 176 -9.55 -19.31 -8.86
N LYS A 177 -10.67 -20.00 -9.11
CA LYS A 177 -10.98 -20.53 -10.44
C LYS A 177 -11.27 -19.40 -11.43
N ASP A 178 -12.02 -18.37 -11.01
CA ASP A 178 -12.29 -17.18 -11.83
C ASP A 178 -10.97 -16.45 -12.15
N PHE A 179 -10.10 -16.30 -11.16
CA PHE A 179 -8.78 -15.70 -11.33
C PHE A 179 -7.91 -16.49 -12.33
N ASN A 180 -7.73 -17.79 -12.09
CA ASN A 180 -6.86 -18.65 -12.92
C ASN A 180 -7.36 -18.79 -14.36
N SER A 181 -8.66 -18.64 -14.59
CA SER A 181 -9.24 -18.72 -15.94
C SER A 181 -9.03 -17.46 -16.79
N SER A 182 -8.66 -16.32 -16.19
CA SER A 182 -8.50 -15.05 -16.91
C SER A 182 -7.03 -14.74 -17.23
N LYS A 183 -6.70 -14.75 -18.52
CA LYS A 183 -5.36 -14.33 -19.00
C LYS A 183 -5.06 -12.87 -18.68
N GLU A 184 -6.08 -12.02 -18.75
CA GLU A 184 -5.96 -10.57 -18.48
C GLU A 184 -5.65 -10.32 -17.00
N LEU A 185 -6.33 -11.03 -16.07
CA LEU A 185 -6.04 -10.92 -14.64
C LEU A 185 -4.64 -11.40 -14.31
N ASN A 186 -4.18 -12.50 -14.92
CA ASN A 186 -2.80 -12.98 -14.75
C ASN A 186 -1.77 -11.95 -15.24
N SER A 187 -2.02 -11.29 -16.38
CA SER A 187 -1.14 -10.22 -16.87
C SER A 187 -1.09 -9.04 -15.91
N ILE A 188 -2.23 -8.61 -15.38
CA ILE A 188 -2.30 -7.51 -14.40
C ILE A 188 -1.62 -7.92 -13.09
N TYR A 189 -1.82 -9.17 -12.63
CA TYR A 189 -1.16 -9.68 -11.44
C TYR A 189 0.37 -9.64 -11.59
N ASN A 190 0.90 -10.15 -12.71
CA ASN A 190 2.33 -10.11 -13.00
C ASN A 190 2.88 -8.68 -13.03
N GLU A 191 2.15 -7.73 -13.61
CA GLU A 191 2.50 -6.31 -13.58
C GLU A 191 2.54 -5.78 -12.13
N LEU A 192 1.46 -5.97 -11.37
CA LEU A 192 1.32 -5.41 -10.02
C LEU A 192 2.27 -6.05 -9.00
N SER A 193 2.70 -7.29 -9.24
CA SER A 193 3.69 -8.01 -8.43
C SER A 193 5.13 -7.79 -8.90
N SER A 194 5.34 -7.08 -10.01
CA SER A 194 6.68 -6.81 -10.52
C SER A 194 7.44 -5.78 -9.68
N PHE A 195 8.77 -5.91 -9.66
CA PHE A 195 9.66 -4.92 -9.06
C PHE A 195 9.44 -3.52 -9.66
N ASP A 196 9.36 -3.44 -10.99
CA ASP A 196 9.21 -2.17 -11.71
C ASP A 196 7.95 -1.41 -11.25
N TRP A 197 6.90 -2.14 -10.91
CA TRP A 197 5.68 -1.56 -10.37
C TRP A 197 5.78 -1.20 -8.87
N ILE A 198 6.19 -2.15 -8.03
CA ILE A 198 6.20 -1.96 -6.57
C ILE A 198 7.22 -0.87 -6.20
N ILE A 199 8.44 -0.98 -6.72
CA ILE A 199 9.60 -0.18 -6.33
C ILE A 199 10.05 0.75 -7.46
N GLY A 200 10.04 0.30 -8.72
CA GLY A 200 10.54 1.10 -9.85
C GLY A 200 9.80 2.43 -10.07
N GLN A 201 8.54 2.51 -9.64
CA GLN A 201 7.73 3.75 -9.65
C GLN A 201 7.96 4.66 -8.43
N THR A 202 8.94 4.36 -7.57
CA THR A 202 9.28 5.22 -6.43
C THR A 202 9.91 6.51 -6.94
N PRO A 203 9.40 7.69 -6.53
CA PRO A 203 10.03 8.95 -6.89
C PRO A 203 11.49 8.98 -6.45
N ASP A 204 12.32 9.67 -7.22
CA ASP A 204 13.72 9.90 -6.84
C ASP A 204 13.84 10.41 -5.41
N PHE A 205 14.79 9.81 -4.69
CA PHE A 205 15.12 10.18 -3.32
C PHE A 205 16.61 10.10 -3.06
N ILE A 206 17.01 10.77 -2.00
CA ILE A 206 18.35 10.70 -1.44
C ILE A 206 18.20 10.16 -0.03
N GLU A 207 18.91 9.09 0.29
CA GLU A 207 19.06 8.61 1.67
C GLU A 207 20.45 8.98 2.18
N THR A 208 20.50 9.77 3.24
CA THR A 208 21.76 10.07 3.92
C THR A 208 22.09 8.94 4.89
N SER A 209 23.26 8.33 4.76
CA SER A 209 23.70 7.31 5.70
C SER A 209 23.89 7.91 7.09
N GLU A 210 23.70 7.09 8.12
CA GLU A 210 24.32 7.39 9.41
C GLU A 210 25.85 7.43 9.24
N LYS A 211 26.53 8.02 10.22
CA LYS A 211 27.98 7.96 10.25
C LYS A 211 28.40 6.54 10.61
N PHE A 212 29.02 5.84 9.68
CA PHE A 212 29.58 4.52 9.92
C PHE A 212 30.97 4.69 10.55
N ASP A 213 31.12 4.19 11.77
CA ASP A 213 32.37 4.19 12.52
C ASP A 213 32.99 2.80 12.48
N PHE A 214 33.93 2.57 11.56
CA PHE A 214 34.70 1.34 11.47
C PHE A 214 36.05 1.49 12.18
N TYR A 215 36.70 0.37 12.50
CA TYR A 215 38.06 0.41 13.08
C TYR A 215 39.09 1.02 12.12
N TRP A 216 38.83 0.94 10.81
CA TRP A 216 39.67 1.43 9.73
C TRP A 216 39.28 2.83 9.24
N GLY A 217 38.28 3.45 9.86
CA GLY A 217 37.95 4.86 9.69
C GLY A 217 36.45 5.14 9.63
N GLN A 218 36.11 6.41 9.42
CA GLN A 218 34.73 6.89 9.45
C GLN A 218 34.23 7.23 8.06
N LEU A 219 32.98 6.85 7.78
CA LEU A 219 32.35 7.04 6.48
C LEU A 219 30.93 7.57 6.62
N GLN A 220 30.59 8.57 5.81
CA GLN A 220 29.23 9.04 5.63
C GLN A 220 29.02 9.47 4.18
N PHE A 221 27.85 9.18 3.62
CA PHE A 221 27.52 9.49 2.23
C PHE A 221 26.01 9.66 2.04
N ASN A 222 25.65 10.25 0.90
CA ASN A 222 24.30 10.29 0.38
C ASN A 222 24.16 9.23 -0.71
N LEU A 223 23.16 8.36 -0.57
CA LEU A 223 22.79 7.38 -1.58
C LEU A 223 21.68 7.96 -2.46
N VAL A 224 22.00 8.20 -3.72
CA VAL A 224 21.05 8.75 -4.70
C VAL A 224 20.34 7.59 -5.39
N VAL A 225 19.01 7.55 -5.29
CA VAL A 225 18.19 6.49 -5.86
C VAL A 225 17.21 7.08 -6.87
N LYS A 226 17.16 6.49 -8.06
CA LYS A 226 16.25 6.88 -9.15
C LYS A 226 15.55 5.65 -9.70
N GLU A 227 14.24 5.73 -9.85
CA GLU A 227 13.43 4.61 -10.37
C GLU A 227 13.68 3.27 -9.64
N GLY A 228 13.93 3.34 -8.32
CA GLY A 228 14.25 2.17 -7.49
C GLY A 228 15.66 1.58 -7.69
N LEU A 229 16.51 2.22 -8.48
CA LEU A 229 17.89 1.81 -8.74
C LEU A 229 18.89 2.75 -8.07
N ILE A 230 19.98 2.18 -7.57
CA ILE A 230 21.13 2.93 -7.07
C ILE A 230 21.72 3.71 -8.24
N PHE A 231 21.65 5.04 -8.16
CA PHE A 231 22.12 5.93 -9.22
C PHE A 231 23.53 6.44 -8.93
N ASP A 232 23.79 6.87 -7.69
CA ASP A 232 25.09 7.42 -7.31
C ASP A 232 25.34 7.37 -5.80
N PHE A 233 26.61 7.47 -5.41
CA PHE A 233 27.06 7.66 -4.04
C PHE A 233 27.74 9.03 -3.94
N ASP A 234 27.12 9.97 -3.23
CA ASP A 234 27.64 11.32 -3.05
C ASP A 234 28.26 11.50 -1.66
N PHE A 235 29.58 11.57 -1.63
CA PHE A 235 30.37 11.79 -0.41
C PHE A 235 30.57 13.29 -0.11
N LYS A 236 30.08 14.20 -0.95
CA LYS A 236 30.30 15.65 -0.75
C LYS A 236 29.62 16.13 0.53
N GLY A 237 30.35 16.97 1.25
CA GLY A 237 29.86 17.57 2.51
C GLY A 237 30.12 16.70 3.75
N PHE A 238 30.75 15.54 3.59
CA PHE A 238 31.18 14.70 4.71
C PHE A 238 32.70 14.68 4.83
N GLU A 239 33.20 14.71 6.07
CA GLU A 239 34.60 14.39 6.37
C GLU A 239 34.76 12.87 6.28
N VAL A 240 35.36 12.40 5.18
CA VAL A 240 35.75 11.00 5.03
C VAL A 240 37.20 10.87 5.44
N ASP A 241 37.49 9.86 6.27
CA ASP A 241 38.87 9.58 6.66
C ASP A 241 39.75 9.38 5.39
N PRO A 242 40.91 10.05 5.26
CA PRO A 242 41.77 9.94 4.08
C PRO A 242 42.20 8.51 3.75
N TYR A 243 42.23 7.61 4.75
CA TYR A 243 42.55 6.20 4.56
C TYR A 243 41.34 5.37 4.08
N VAL A 244 40.12 5.92 4.20
CA VAL A 244 38.84 5.30 3.83
C VAL A 244 38.45 5.63 2.39
N GLN A 245 38.94 6.71 1.78
CA GLN A 245 38.73 6.99 0.34
C GLN A 245 39.57 6.07 -0.57
N GLY A 246 39.67 4.78 -0.23
CA GLY A 246 40.36 3.78 -1.02
C GLY A 246 39.66 3.55 -2.37
N ILE A 247 40.45 3.23 -3.38
CA ILE A 247 40.00 2.83 -4.72
C ILE A 247 38.92 1.72 -4.62
N GLU A 248 39.05 0.80 -3.66
CA GLU A 248 38.10 -0.30 -3.42
C GLU A 248 36.67 0.19 -3.11
N ILE A 249 36.48 1.24 -2.30
CA ILE A 249 35.13 1.77 -2.03
C ILE A 249 34.53 2.36 -3.29
N LEU A 250 35.31 3.12 -4.05
CA LEU A 250 34.83 3.70 -5.31
C LEU A 250 34.48 2.62 -6.34
N GLU A 251 35.27 1.54 -6.42
CA GLU A 251 34.98 0.38 -7.26
C GLU A 251 33.67 -0.31 -6.84
N ILE A 252 33.46 -0.53 -5.54
CA ILE A 252 32.19 -1.07 -5.01
C ILE A 252 31.02 -0.16 -5.38
N CYS A 253 31.16 1.15 -5.17
CA CYS A 253 30.13 2.13 -5.53
C CYS A 253 29.79 2.09 -7.02
N GLU A 254 30.79 1.98 -7.90
CA GLU A 254 30.57 1.86 -9.35
C GLU A 254 29.89 0.54 -9.73
N ILE A 255 30.29 -0.60 -9.12
CA ILE A 255 29.65 -1.91 -9.36
C ILE A 255 28.17 -1.89 -8.97
N LEU A 256 27.82 -1.13 -7.93
CA LEU A 256 26.47 -1.04 -7.41
C LEU A 256 25.58 -0.06 -8.19
N LYS A 257 26.12 0.76 -9.08
CA LYS A 257 25.30 1.62 -9.96
C LYS A 257 24.40 0.76 -10.86
N GLY A 258 23.13 1.11 -10.90
CA GLY A 258 22.09 0.36 -11.61
C GLY A 258 21.58 -0.88 -10.89
N VAL A 259 22.11 -1.22 -9.71
CA VAL A 259 21.56 -2.29 -8.87
C VAL A 259 20.27 -1.80 -8.21
N ARG A 260 19.32 -2.72 -8.04
CA ARG A 260 18.08 -2.44 -7.31
C ARG A 260 18.40 -2.02 -5.88
N TYR A 261 17.73 -0.99 -5.40
CA TYR A 261 17.81 -0.56 -4.00
C TYR A 261 17.14 -1.62 -3.10
N SER A 262 17.91 -2.66 -2.75
CA SER A 262 17.49 -3.84 -1.98
C SER A 262 18.73 -4.50 -1.35
N THR A 263 18.60 -4.96 -0.10
CA THR A 263 19.68 -5.63 0.65
C THR A 263 20.23 -6.81 -0.14
N SER A 264 19.34 -7.72 -0.55
CA SER A 264 19.70 -8.97 -1.22
C SER A 264 20.34 -8.74 -2.60
N GLU A 265 19.87 -7.75 -3.36
CA GLU A 265 20.40 -7.40 -4.67
C GLU A 265 21.80 -6.79 -4.59
N VAL A 266 22.04 -5.92 -3.60
CA VAL A 266 23.37 -5.34 -3.32
C VAL A 266 24.36 -6.44 -2.95
N GLN A 267 24.00 -7.31 -2.00
CA GLN A 267 24.87 -8.41 -1.58
C GLN A 267 25.17 -9.38 -2.73
N ARG A 268 24.15 -9.74 -3.51
CA ARG A 268 24.31 -10.62 -4.67
C ARG A 268 25.23 -10.01 -5.72
N LYS A 269 25.07 -8.72 -6.05
CA LYS A 269 25.89 -8.07 -7.09
C LYS A 269 27.38 -8.11 -6.73
N ILE A 270 27.72 -7.84 -5.48
CA ILE A 270 29.10 -7.90 -5.01
C ILE A 270 29.64 -9.33 -5.10
N PHE A 271 28.87 -10.33 -4.65
CA PHE A 271 29.26 -11.73 -4.77
C PHE A 271 29.49 -12.16 -6.23
N ASP A 272 28.54 -11.83 -7.13
CA ASP A 272 28.58 -12.22 -8.54
C ASP A 272 29.66 -11.47 -9.34
N SER A 273 30.12 -10.30 -8.86
CA SER A 273 31.19 -9.54 -9.52
C SER A 273 32.54 -10.25 -9.51
N GLY A 274 32.71 -11.23 -8.62
CA GLY A 274 34.00 -11.92 -8.42
C GLY A 274 35.09 -11.01 -7.86
N LEU A 275 34.75 -9.79 -7.41
CA LEU A 275 35.69 -8.87 -6.79
C LEU A 275 36.15 -9.46 -5.45
N GLU A 276 37.45 -9.75 -5.35
CA GLU A 276 38.07 -10.10 -4.07
C GLU A 276 38.15 -8.85 -3.20
N ILE A 277 37.16 -8.68 -2.33
CA ILE A 277 37.11 -7.58 -1.38
C ILE A 277 37.72 -7.96 -0.04
N SER A 278 38.45 -7.00 0.55
CA SER A 278 39.04 -7.09 1.89
C SER A 278 37.97 -7.29 2.98
N GLN A 279 38.39 -7.64 4.21
CA GLN A 279 37.45 -7.85 5.30
C GLN A 279 36.74 -6.53 5.68
N GLU A 280 37.48 -5.43 5.63
CA GLU A 280 37.03 -4.05 5.77
C GLU A 280 35.89 -3.73 4.80
N MET A 281 36.06 -4.08 3.52
CA MET A 281 35.04 -3.83 2.50
C MET A 281 33.79 -4.70 2.67
N LYS A 282 33.93 -5.90 3.22
CA LYS A 282 32.76 -6.72 3.60
C LYS A 282 31.95 -6.06 4.72
N GLU A 283 32.61 -5.43 5.69
CA GLU A 283 31.94 -4.66 6.74
C GLU A 283 31.18 -3.47 6.14
N PHE A 284 31.79 -2.75 5.19
CA PHE A 284 31.12 -1.67 4.48
C PHE A 284 29.88 -2.16 3.70
N VAL A 285 30.01 -3.23 2.90
CA VAL A 285 28.89 -3.79 2.14
C VAL A 285 27.76 -4.25 3.06
N ASN A 286 28.08 -4.85 4.21
CA ASN A 286 27.08 -5.24 5.20
C ASN A 286 26.41 -4.02 5.85
N ALA A 287 27.16 -2.97 6.19
CA ALA A 287 26.60 -1.74 6.73
C ALA A 287 25.67 -1.05 5.71
N LEU A 288 26.08 -0.98 4.44
CA LEU A 288 25.25 -0.48 3.34
C LEU A 288 23.98 -1.32 3.17
N ALA A 289 24.11 -2.66 3.14
CA ALA A 289 22.97 -3.56 2.97
C ALA A 289 21.97 -3.43 4.13
N ASN A 290 22.45 -3.29 5.37
CA ASN A 290 21.62 -3.05 6.55
C ASN A 290 20.94 -1.68 6.53
N MET A 291 21.63 -0.65 6.02
CA MET A 291 21.03 0.67 5.80
C MET A 291 19.87 0.58 4.81
N ILE A 292 20.04 -0.17 3.71
CA ILE A 292 19.03 -0.44 2.69
C ILE A 292 18.03 -1.49 3.24
N ASN A 293 17.28 -1.15 4.29
CA ASN A 293 16.30 -2.04 4.91
C ASN A 293 14.96 -2.01 4.15
N PHE A 294 14.94 -2.55 2.92
CA PHE A 294 13.77 -2.50 2.02
C PHE A 294 13.23 -3.88 1.62
N ASP A 295 13.78 -4.97 2.17
CA ASP A 295 13.45 -6.36 1.81
C ASP A 295 12.24 -6.94 2.60
N HIS A 296 11.30 -6.10 3.07
CA HIS A 296 10.12 -6.51 3.86
C HIS A 296 8.78 -6.08 3.23
#